data_AF-A0A2U1RAJ5-F1
#
_entry.id   AF-A0A2U1RAJ5-F1
#
_cell.length_a   1.000
_cell.length_b   1.000
_cell.length_c   1.000
_cell.angle_alpha   90.00
_cell.angle_beta   90.00
_cell.angle_gamma   90.00
#
_symmetry.space_group_name_H-M   'P 1'
#
loop_
_entity.id
_entity.type
_entity.pdbx_description
1 polymer ?
#
loop_
_entity_poly.entity_id
_entity_poly.type
_entity_poly.pdbx_seq_one_letter_code
_entity_poly.pdbx_strand_id
1 'polypeptide(L)'
;MDGDLIQGAVLAVGNLCLWIGSKGFSLGRWDDRAQTLWAFVFSLMLGLFACYLATNEKLHGWLRRRNVTKQSSYPSEWFCAFSQYERFITLHLNDERRVLGWPVEWPRESSNGQFVMKYPRWLSDDGQPAPIGAEFLLIDSAKVKWVEFSPTSEGSACQLPEHHNPCQSI
;
A
#
# COMPACT_ATOMS: atom_id res chain seq x y z
N MET A 1 -0.37 -34.96 3.08
CA MET A 1 -1.76 -35.10 3.58
C MET A 1 -2.61 -34.10 2.80
N ASP A 2 -2.70 -34.26 1.47
CA ASP A 2 -3.12 -33.16 0.57
C ASP A 2 -4.27 -33.57 -0.39
N GLY A 3 -4.78 -34.80 -0.27
CA GLY A 3 -5.86 -35.33 -1.11
C GLY A 3 -7.28 -35.08 -0.55
N ASP A 4 -7.42 -35.00 0.78
CA ASP A 4 -8.74 -34.98 1.43
C ASP A 4 -9.48 -33.65 1.26
N LEU A 5 -8.73 -32.55 1.15
CA LEU A 5 -9.29 -31.20 0.93
C LEU A 5 -9.90 -31.06 -0.45
N ILE A 6 -9.26 -31.64 -1.46
CA ILE A 6 -9.73 -31.61 -2.85
C ILE A 6 -11.01 -32.43 -2.97
N GLN A 7 -11.03 -33.63 -2.38
CA GLN A 7 -12.22 -34.49 -2.39
C GLN A 7 -13.40 -33.86 -1.65
N GLY A 8 -13.17 -33.23 -0.49
CA GLY A 8 -14.21 -32.50 0.24
C GLY A 8 -14.78 -31.32 -0.55
N ALA A 9 -13.93 -30.56 -1.23
CA ALA A 9 -14.36 -29.44 -2.08
C ALA A 9 -15.19 -29.90 -3.28
N VAL A 10 -14.77 -30.98 -3.96
CA VAL A 10 -15.51 -31.55 -5.10
C VAL A 10 -16.90 -32.02 -4.69
N LEU A 11 -17.01 -32.69 -3.53
CA LEU A 11 -18.29 -33.14 -3.00
C LEU A 11 -19.22 -31.99 -2.61
N ALA A 12 -18.67 -30.91 -2.02
CA ALA A 12 -19.44 -29.72 -1.67
C ALA A 12 -19.99 -29.00 -2.92
N VAL A 13 -19.15 -28.83 -3.95
CA VAL A 13 -19.57 -28.24 -5.23
C VAL A 13 -20.61 -29.11 -5.92
N GLY A 14 -20.42 -30.43 -5.95
CA GLY A 14 -21.39 -31.37 -6.50
C GLY A 14 -22.76 -31.28 -5.83
N ASN A 15 -22.79 -31.27 -4.50
CA ASN A 15 -24.03 -31.11 -3.74
C ASN A 15 -24.70 -29.74 -3.95
N LEU A 16 -23.93 -28.67 -4.11
CA LEU A 16 -24.46 -27.34 -4.40
C LEU A 16 -25.09 -27.29 -5.80
N CYS A 17 -24.43 -27.87 -6.81
CA CYS A 17 -24.98 -27.99 -8.16
C CYS A 17 -26.28 -28.81 -8.19
N LEU A 18 -26.33 -29.93 -7.47
CA LEU A 18 -27.54 -30.75 -7.38
C LEU A 18 -28.66 -30.07 -6.60
N TRP A 19 -28.34 -29.25 -5.60
CA TRP A 19 -29.31 -28.45 -4.85
C TRP A 19 -29.89 -27.30 -5.69
N ILE A 20 -29.05 -26.63 -6.48
CA ILE A 20 -29.49 -25.59 -7.43
C ILE A 20 -30.32 -26.23 -8.54
N GLY A 21 -29.93 -27.41 -9.02
CA GLY A 21 -30.70 -28.18 -10.01
C GLY A 21 -32.04 -28.68 -9.47
N SER A 22 -32.10 -29.13 -8.21
CA SER A 22 -33.35 -29.62 -7.59
C SER A 22 -34.34 -28.51 -7.22
N LYS A 23 -33.85 -27.28 -7.02
CA LYS A 23 -34.67 -26.07 -6.84
C LYS A 23 -34.87 -25.28 -8.14
N GLY A 24 -34.28 -25.71 -9.24
CA GLY A 24 -34.37 -25.04 -10.53
C GLY A 24 -35.79 -25.11 -11.09
N PHE A 25 -36.45 -23.97 -11.19
CA PHE A 25 -37.67 -23.86 -11.97
C PHE A 25 -37.35 -24.16 -13.44
N SER A 26 -37.93 -25.23 -13.98
CA SER A 26 -37.87 -25.54 -15.41
C SER A 26 -38.70 -24.51 -16.18
N LEU A 27 -38.05 -23.43 -16.59
CA LEU A 27 -38.64 -22.38 -17.44
C LEU A 27 -38.66 -22.86 -18.90
N GLY A 28 -39.50 -23.85 -19.19
CA GLY A 28 -39.82 -24.28 -20.56
C GLY A 28 -38.73 -25.08 -21.28
N ARG A 29 -39.05 -25.53 -22.52
CA ARG A 29 -38.13 -26.32 -23.35
C ARG A 29 -36.91 -25.47 -23.72
N TRP A 30 -35.74 -25.93 -23.28
CA TRP A 30 -34.45 -25.38 -23.69
C TRP A 30 -34.21 -25.73 -25.17
N ASP A 31 -34.46 -24.76 -26.05
CA ASP A 31 -34.22 -24.87 -27.49
C ASP A 31 -32.83 -24.30 -27.86
N ASP A 32 -32.24 -24.72 -28.98
CA ASP A 32 -30.89 -24.33 -29.40
C ASP A 32 -30.74 -22.80 -29.55
N ARG A 33 -31.86 -22.14 -29.89
CA ARG A 33 -31.95 -20.68 -29.96
C ARG A 33 -31.85 -20.03 -28.58
N ALA A 34 -32.51 -20.61 -27.58
CA ALA A 34 -32.44 -20.14 -26.20
C ALA A 34 -31.03 -20.33 -25.64
N GLN A 35 -30.38 -21.46 -25.93
CA GLN A 35 -29.00 -21.71 -25.53
C GLN A 35 -28.04 -20.64 -26.05
N THR A 36 -28.14 -20.33 -27.34
CA THR A 36 -27.25 -19.35 -27.99
C THR A 36 -27.49 -17.94 -27.44
N LEU A 37 -28.75 -17.56 -27.24
CA LEU A 37 -29.11 -16.25 -26.70
C LEU A 37 -28.64 -16.10 -25.25
N TRP A 38 -28.82 -17.13 -24.41
CA TRP A 38 -28.31 -17.14 -23.05
C TRP A 38 -26.78 -17.14 -23.00
N ALA A 39 -26.09 -17.90 -23.85
CA ALA A 39 -24.63 -17.88 -23.94
C ALA A 39 -24.09 -16.48 -24.28
N PHE A 40 -24.74 -15.78 -25.22
CA PHE A 40 -24.39 -14.39 -25.56
C PHE A 40 -24.63 -13.44 -24.38
N VAL A 41 -25.77 -13.55 -23.70
CA VAL A 41 -26.08 -12.74 -22.51
C VAL A 41 -25.08 -12.98 -21.38
N PHE A 42 -24.72 -14.25 -21.11
CA PHE A 42 -23.72 -14.60 -20.11
C PHE A 42 -22.32 -14.08 -20.49
N SER A 43 -21.94 -14.16 -21.76
CA SER A 43 -20.67 -13.60 -22.25
C SER A 43 -20.62 -12.09 -22.08
N LEU A 44 -21.70 -11.38 -22.44
CA LEU A 44 -21.80 -9.93 -22.26
C LEU A 44 -21.75 -9.54 -20.78
N MET A 45 -22.51 -10.25 -19.93
CA MET A 45 -22.50 -10.06 -18.48
C MET A 45 -21.12 -10.31 -17.88
N LEU A 46 -20.44 -11.38 -18.28
CA LEU A 46 -19.11 -11.70 -17.79
C LEU A 46 -18.06 -10.67 -18.25
N GLY A 47 -18.15 -10.20 -19.49
CA GLY A 47 -17.31 -9.12 -20.01
C GLY A 47 -17.52 -7.80 -19.26
N LEU A 48 -18.79 -7.40 -19.08
CA LEU A 48 -19.16 -6.21 -18.30
C LEU A 48 -18.75 -6.35 -16.83
N PHE A 49 -18.89 -7.54 -16.25
CA PHE A 49 -18.44 -7.83 -14.89
C PHE A 49 -16.92 -7.73 -14.78
N ALA A 50 -16.16 -8.27 -15.73
CA ALA A 50 -14.71 -8.14 -15.78
C ALA A 50 -14.27 -6.67 -15.91
N CYS A 51 -14.91 -5.89 -16.79
CA CYS A 51 -14.66 -4.45 -16.92
C CYS A 51 -15.05 -3.68 -15.65
N TYR A 52 -16.18 -4.03 -15.02
CA TYR A 52 -16.63 -3.44 -13.76
C TYR A 52 -15.66 -3.75 -12.62
N LEU A 53 -15.12 -4.97 -12.55
CA LEU A 53 -14.08 -5.35 -11.59
C LEU A 53 -12.75 -4.64 -11.87
N ALA A 54 -12.37 -4.49 -13.13
CA ALA A 54 -11.15 -3.77 -13.52
C ALA A 54 -11.23 -2.26 -13.24
N THR A 55 -12.42 -1.68 -13.36
CA THR A 55 -12.66 -0.24 -13.12
C THR A 55 -12.96 0.05 -11.64
N ASN A 56 -13.40 -0.94 -10.87
CA ASN A 56 -13.53 -0.79 -9.42
C ASN A 56 -12.15 -0.89 -8.75
N GLU A 57 -11.61 0.26 -8.38
CA GLU A 57 -10.47 0.41 -7.46
C GLU A 57 -10.67 -0.36 -6.12
N LYS A 58 -11.91 -0.80 -5.84
CA LYS A 58 -12.28 -1.65 -4.69
C LYS A 58 -11.86 -3.12 -4.85
N LEU A 59 -11.69 -3.65 -6.07
CA LEU A 59 -11.13 -4.99 -6.28
C LEU A 59 -9.67 -5.03 -5.84
N HIS A 60 -8.89 -3.99 -6.15
CA HIS A 60 -7.53 -3.84 -5.63
C HIS A 60 -7.50 -3.83 -4.09
N GLY A 61 -8.47 -3.18 -3.44
CA GLY A 61 -8.62 -3.21 -1.98
C GLY A 61 -9.12 -4.55 -1.40
N TRP A 62 -9.80 -5.39 -2.19
CA TRP A 62 -10.24 -6.73 -1.79
C TRP A 62 -9.14 -7.79 -2.00
N LEU A 63 -8.39 -7.72 -3.11
CA LEU A 63 -7.21 -8.55 -3.35
C LEU A 63 -6.14 -8.30 -2.27
N ARG A 64 -5.96 -7.04 -1.84
CA ARG A 64 -5.08 -6.68 -0.71
C ARG A 64 -5.49 -7.33 0.62
N ARG A 65 -6.78 -7.65 0.79
CA ARG A 65 -7.32 -8.29 2.01
C ARG A 65 -7.16 -9.81 2.03
N ARG A 66 -6.97 -10.46 0.86
CA ARG A 66 -6.59 -11.87 0.77
C ARG A 66 -5.07 -11.97 0.72
N ASN A 67 -4.50 -11.96 1.92
CA ASN A 67 -3.09 -12.07 2.30
C ASN A 67 -2.32 -13.21 1.60
N VAL A 68 -2.02 -13.08 0.30
CA VAL A 68 -1.24 -14.07 -0.48
C VAL A 68 0.08 -13.48 -1.00
N THR A 69 0.36 -12.19 -0.79
CA THR A 69 1.70 -11.65 -1.03
C THR A 69 2.08 -10.65 0.06
N LYS A 70 3.05 -11.04 0.89
CA LYS A 70 3.80 -10.21 1.85
C LYS A 70 4.67 -9.16 1.13
N GLN A 71 4.08 -8.31 0.30
CA GLN A 71 4.82 -7.20 -0.29
C GLN A 71 4.00 -5.92 -0.12
N SER A 72 4.48 -5.12 0.83
CA SER A 72 4.04 -3.78 1.22
C SER A 72 3.48 -2.99 0.04
N SER A 73 2.19 -2.61 0.09
CA SER A 73 1.54 -1.71 -0.89
C SER A 73 1.91 -0.23 -0.68
N TYR A 74 3.07 0.06 -0.07
CA TYR A 74 3.62 1.40 -0.07
C TYR A 74 4.53 1.56 -1.30
N PRO A 75 4.46 2.70 -2.02
CA PRO A 75 5.23 2.91 -3.27
C PRO A 75 6.75 2.67 -3.09
N SER A 76 7.25 2.77 -1.85
CA SER A 76 8.53 2.25 -1.42
C SER A 76 8.54 2.06 0.10
N GLU A 77 9.45 1.23 0.62
CA GLU A 77 9.71 1.14 2.07
C GLU A 77 10.16 2.48 2.66
N TRP A 78 10.78 3.32 1.82
CA TRP A 78 11.16 4.71 2.13
C TRP A 78 9.93 5.54 2.50
N PHE A 79 8.90 5.53 1.67
CA PHE A 79 7.67 6.29 1.94
C PHE A 79 7.02 5.84 3.25
N CYS A 80 6.98 4.53 3.53
CA CYS A 80 6.44 4.00 4.77
C CYS A 80 7.21 4.55 5.99
N ALA A 81 8.55 4.54 5.93
CA ALA A 81 9.39 5.04 7.02
C ALA A 81 9.11 6.51 7.37
N PHE A 82 9.00 7.40 6.38
CA PHE A 82 8.69 8.82 6.65
C PHE A 82 7.26 9.03 7.14
N SER A 83 6.29 8.28 6.60
CA SER A 83 4.89 8.38 7.02
C SER A 83 4.65 7.90 8.46
N GLN A 84 5.46 6.94 8.93
CA GLN A 84 5.32 6.34 10.25
C GLN A 84 6.01 7.17 11.35
N TYR A 85 6.90 8.08 10.96
CA TYR A 85 7.79 8.78 11.87
C TYR A 85 7.86 10.28 11.53
N GLU A 86 6.86 11.04 11.98
CA GLU A 86 6.83 12.49 11.87
C GLU A 86 7.72 13.14 12.95
N ARG A 87 9.02 13.25 12.66
CA ARG A 87 10.03 13.80 13.57
C ARG A 87 11.13 14.54 12.80
N PHE A 88 12.00 15.22 13.53
CA PHE A 88 13.20 15.80 12.94
C PHE A 88 14.07 14.71 12.32
N ILE A 89 14.55 14.98 11.11
CA ILE A 89 15.41 14.08 10.36
C ILE A 89 16.76 14.73 10.11
N THR A 90 17.79 13.90 10.06
CA THR A 90 19.13 14.26 9.62
C THR A 90 19.38 13.60 8.27
N LEU A 91 19.52 14.41 7.22
CA LEU A 91 19.95 13.94 5.91
C LEU A 91 21.47 13.92 5.86
N HIS A 92 22.03 12.76 5.52
CA HIS A 92 23.44 12.62 5.21
C HIS A 92 23.63 12.77 3.70
N LEU A 93 24.37 13.79 3.29
CA LEU A 93 24.66 14.06 1.89
C LEU A 93 25.89 13.27 1.45
N ASN A 94 26.02 13.05 0.14
CA ASN A 94 27.20 12.40 -0.45
C ASN A 94 28.50 13.21 -0.28
N ASP A 95 28.40 14.50 0.04
CA ASP A 95 29.54 15.40 0.30
C ASP A 95 30.00 15.36 1.79
N GLU A 96 29.69 14.28 2.51
CA GLU A 96 29.94 14.09 3.96
C GLU A 96 29.24 15.11 4.90
N ARG A 97 28.54 16.11 4.34
CA ARG A 97 27.74 17.08 5.08
C ARG A 97 26.45 16.47 5.60
N ARG A 98 25.97 16.99 6.73
CA ARG A 98 24.75 16.54 7.39
C ARG A 98 23.80 17.72 7.59
N VAL A 99 22.53 17.54 7.26
CA VAL A 99 21.50 18.57 7.43
C VAL A 99 20.41 18.04 8.35
N LEU A 100 20.20 18.72 9.47
CA LEU A 100 19.08 18.49 10.37
C LEU A 100 17.92 19.41 9.96
N GLY A 101 16.71 18.89 9.87
CA GLY A 101 15.52 19.70 9.57
C GLY A 101 14.22 18.96 9.73
N TRP A 102 13.12 19.68 9.55
CA TRP A 102 11.79 19.09 9.50
C TRP A 102 11.41 18.74 8.05
N PRO A 103 11.07 17.50 7.72
CA PRO A 103 10.64 17.14 6.37
C PRO A 103 9.20 17.60 6.14
N VAL A 104 9.01 18.62 5.30
CA VAL A 104 7.67 19.08 4.88
C VAL A 104 7.18 18.23 3.71
N GLU A 105 8.07 17.96 2.77
CA GLU A 105 7.82 17.03 1.66
C GLU A 105 9.03 16.12 1.48
N TRP A 106 8.76 14.88 1.11
CA TRP A 106 9.78 13.86 0.85
C TRP A 106 9.42 13.09 -0.42
N PRO A 107 10.42 12.57 -1.13
CA PRO A 107 10.19 11.82 -2.35
C PRO A 107 9.53 10.48 -2.05
N ARG A 108 8.76 9.99 -3.03
CA ARG A 108 8.13 8.66 -2.95
C ARG A 108 9.14 7.53 -3.08
N GLU A 109 10.32 7.80 -3.62
CA GLU A 109 11.41 6.86 -3.87
C GLU A 109 12.74 7.48 -3.42
N SER A 110 13.72 6.67 -3.01
CA SER A 110 15.03 7.18 -2.57
C SER A 110 15.86 7.77 -3.71
N SER A 111 15.69 7.27 -4.94
CA SER A 111 16.49 7.63 -6.11
C SER A 111 15.94 8.79 -6.95
N ASN A 112 14.65 9.13 -6.79
CA ASN A 112 13.99 10.14 -7.61
C ASN A 112 13.08 11.05 -6.77
N GLY A 113 13.39 12.34 -6.78
CA GLY A 113 12.58 13.40 -6.22
C GLY A 113 13.39 14.38 -5.38
N GLN A 114 12.69 15.15 -4.55
CA GLN A 114 13.30 16.21 -3.76
C GLN A 114 12.78 16.16 -2.33
N PHE A 115 13.68 16.41 -1.38
CA PHE A 115 13.36 16.67 0.01
C PHE A 115 13.16 18.17 0.19
N VAL A 116 12.01 18.56 0.75
CA VAL A 116 11.74 19.92 1.20
C VAL A 116 11.88 19.93 2.71
N MET A 117 12.97 20.53 3.18
CA MET A 117 13.23 20.69 4.60
C MET A 117 12.86 22.09 5.07
N LYS A 118 12.20 22.19 6.22
CA LYS A 118 11.94 23.44 6.93
C LYS A 118 12.86 23.60 8.13
N TYR A 119 13.30 24.83 8.36
CA TYR A 119 14.30 25.22 9.35
C TYR A 119 15.57 24.35 9.32
N PRO A 120 16.21 24.21 8.14
CA PRO A 120 17.40 23.40 7.96
C PRO A 120 18.58 23.98 8.78
N ARG A 121 19.33 23.10 9.41
CA ARG A 121 20.58 23.41 10.12
C ARG A 121 21.68 22.45 9.67
N TRP A 122 22.87 22.96 9.40
CA TRP A 122 24.04 22.13 9.19
C TRP A 122 24.38 21.43 10.50
N LEU A 123 24.79 20.17 10.45
CA LEU A 123 25.38 19.48 11.58
C LEU A 123 26.88 19.39 11.33
N SER A 124 27.68 20.01 12.21
CA SER A 124 29.14 19.83 12.22
C SER A 124 29.49 18.43 12.72
N ASP A 125 30.74 18.00 12.52
CA ASP A 125 31.22 16.69 13.01
C ASP A 125 31.11 16.54 14.54
N ASP A 126 31.17 17.66 15.27
CA ASP A 126 30.95 17.73 16.73
C ASP A 126 29.47 17.58 17.14
N GLY A 127 28.55 17.34 16.18
CA GLY A 127 27.11 17.23 16.40
C GLY A 127 26.42 18.57 16.67
N GLN A 128 27.13 19.68 16.58
CA GLN A 128 26.58 21.01 16.84
C GLN A 128 25.80 21.55 15.63
N PRO A 129 24.57 22.06 15.83
CA PRO A 129 23.78 22.63 14.75
C PRO A 129 24.26 24.04 14.39
N ALA A 130 24.71 24.23 13.16
CA ALA A 130 25.05 25.52 12.56
C ALA A 130 23.91 26.04 11.65
N PRO A 131 23.65 27.34 11.62
CA PRO A 131 22.57 27.91 10.82
C PRO A 131 22.89 27.86 9.31
N ILE A 132 21.89 27.50 8.49
CA ILE A 132 21.95 27.57 7.02
C ILE A 132 21.55 28.95 6.49
N GLY A 133 20.80 29.73 7.26
CA GLY A 133 20.28 31.05 6.86
C GLY A 133 19.10 31.01 5.89
N ALA A 134 18.57 29.82 5.58
CA ALA A 134 17.39 29.62 4.75
C ALA A 134 16.24 29.03 5.58
N GLU A 135 15.01 29.43 5.31
CA GLU A 135 13.81 28.87 5.96
C GLU A 135 13.45 27.49 5.37
N PHE A 136 13.60 27.35 4.05
CA PHE A 136 13.38 26.11 3.33
C PHE A 136 14.64 25.72 2.56
N LEU A 137 14.93 24.42 2.53
CA LEU A 137 16.03 23.86 1.74
C LEU A 137 15.51 22.69 0.92
N LEU A 138 15.76 22.76 -0.38
CA LEU A 138 15.44 21.70 -1.33
C LEU A 138 16.70 20.89 -1.63
N ILE A 139 16.63 19.59 -1.40
CA ILE A 139 17.73 18.66 -1.64
C ILE A 139 17.24 17.55 -2.57
N ASP A 140 17.95 17.34 -3.66
CA ASP A 140 17.74 16.20 -4.56
C ASP A 140 18.01 14.89 -3.79
N SER A 141 17.08 13.94 -3.85
CA SER A 141 17.21 12.65 -3.17
C SER A 141 18.44 11.87 -3.65
N ALA A 142 18.87 12.06 -4.90
CA ALA A 142 20.08 11.45 -5.44
C ALA A 142 21.37 11.90 -4.73
N LYS A 143 21.35 13.05 -4.04
CA LYS A 143 22.47 13.57 -3.26
C LYS A 143 22.46 13.11 -1.81
N VAL A 144 21.39 12.43 -1.38
CA VAL A 144 21.22 11.90 -0.03
C VAL A 144 21.68 10.45 0.00
N LYS A 145 22.61 10.15 0.91
CA LYS A 145 23.19 8.82 1.11
C LYS A 145 22.28 7.95 1.98
N TRP A 146 21.80 8.51 3.09
CA TRP A 146 20.81 7.91 3.99
C TRP A 146 20.17 8.98 4.87
N VAL A 147 19.11 8.58 5.58
CA VAL A 147 18.37 9.45 6.50
C VAL A 147 18.35 8.84 7.87
N GLU A 148 18.67 9.65 8.87
CA GLU A 148 18.56 9.30 10.28
C GLU A 148 17.36 10.03 10.87
N PHE A 149 16.58 9.31 11.68
CA PHE A 149 15.48 9.92 12.43
C PHE A 149 15.92 10.16 13.87
N SER A 150 15.65 11.35 14.41
CA SER A 150 16.01 11.67 15.78
C SER A 150 15.38 10.69 16.79
N PRO A 151 16.05 10.33 17.90
CA PRO A 151 15.40 9.56 18.95
C PRO A 151 14.16 10.32 19.45
N THR A 152 13.11 9.58 19.81
CA THR A 152 11.97 10.17 20.53
C THR A 152 12.52 10.72 21.84
N SER A 153 12.67 12.03 21.96
CA SER A 153 12.99 12.63 23.25
C SER A 153 11.80 12.38 24.17
N GLU A 154 11.93 11.42 25.10
CA GLU A 154 11.10 11.35 26.30
C GLU A 154 11.35 12.63 27.11
N GLY A 155 10.67 13.71 26.76
CA GLY A 155 10.97 15.02 27.33
C GLY A 155 10.11 16.17 26.86
N SER A 156 9.00 15.92 26.17
CA SER A 156 7.91 16.89 25.98
C SER A 156 6.64 16.11 25.66
N ALA A 157 5.89 15.79 26.71
CA ALA A 157 4.52 15.35 26.61
C ALA A 157 3.67 16.48 25.99
N CYS A 158 3.57 16.52 24.67
CA CYS A 158 2.35 16.95 24.03
C CYS A 158 1.67 15.67 23.56
N GLN A 159 0.66 15.25 24.33
CA GLN A 159 -0.24 14.15 23.98
C GLN A 159 -0.84 14.43 22.59
N LEU A 160 -0.29 13.78 21.57
CA LEU A 160 -1.01 13.49 20.35
C LEU A 160 -1.79 12.20 20.59
N PRO A 161 -3.08 12.14 20.23
CA PRO A 161 -3.89 10.95 20.43
C PRO A 161 -3.20 9.79 19.72
N GLU A 162 -3.13 8.62 20.39
CA GLU A 162 -2.66 7.38 19.78
C GLU A 162 -3.43 7.12 18.49
N HIS A 163 -2.84 7.54 17.36
CA HIS A 163 -3.33 7.16 16.06
C HIS A 163 -2.92 5.71 15.88
N HIS A 164 -3.90 4.82 16.13
CA HIS A 164 -3.79 3.38 15.93
C HIS A 164 -2.98 3.10 14.67
N ASN A 165 -1.81 2.52 14.88
CA ASN A 165 -0.79 2.34 13.86
C ASN A 165 -1.15 1.09 13.02
N PRO A 166 -1.63 1.24 11.77
CA PRO A 166 -1.99 0.09 10.94
C PRO A 166 -0.76 -0.72 10.48
N CYS A 167 0.46 -0.26 10.80
CA CYS A 167 1.72 -0.93 10.48
C CYS A 167 2.28 -1.80 11.62
N GLN A 168 1.69 -1.76 12.82
CA GLN A 168 2.13 -2.59 13.95
C GLN A 168 1.45 -3.96 14.05
N SER A 169 0.46 -4.25 13.19
CA SER A 169 -0.13 -5.58 13.11
C SER A 169 0.43 -6.35 11.90
N ILE A 170 1.69 -6.79 12.03
CA ILE A 170 2.29 -7.86 11.22
C ILE A 170 2.93 -8.86 12.19
#